data_AF-A0A9P6YZ74-F1
#
_entry.id   AF-A0A9P6YZ74-F1
#
_cell.length_a   1.000
_cell.length_b   1.000
_cell.length_c   1.000
_cell.angle_alpha   90.00
_cell.angle_beta   90.00
_cell.angle_gamma   90.00
#
_symmetry.space_group_name_H-M   'P 1'
#
loop_
_entity.id
_entity.type
_entity.pdbx_description
1 polymer ?
#
loop_
_entity_poly.entity_id
_entity_poly.type
_entity_poly.pdbx_seq_one_letter_code
_entity_poly.pdbx_strand_id
1 'polypeptide(L)'
;MDSGRRVERKIVYIMKADDRAQNIGNYQTRFERFVKGLKMDGFEVFGYARKSPHKLSSEALKKNLQNMITCLRHRSLVEAVYVSPNSLAKSPIVSRDMSNTDEELVQMELDNCAGSTQTLLAYLSSTEKKVCLIIVDYAALSTKSADVLALVKNHKSLEYIVVDRLKETGRYEVYRRIEILQTSDCLDSFDYRKGFPHRSI
;
A
#
# COMPACT_ATOMS: atom_id res chain seq x y z
N MET A 1 -29.14 33.19 12.92
CA MET A 1 -29.31 31.78 13.32
C MET A 1 -29.90 31.10 12.10
N ASP A 2 -29.24 30.23 11.37
CA ASP A 2 -28.37 29.13 11.77
C ASP A 2 -27.31 28.90 10.66
N SER A 3 -26.05 28.85 11.04
CA SER A 3 -24.89 28.65 10.16
C SER A 3 -24.65 27.15 10.02
N GLY A 4 -25.17 26.57 8.93
CA GLY A 4 -24.95 25.19 8.56
C GLY A 4 -23.46 24.88 8.39
N ARG A 5 -22.84 24.33 9.44
CA ARG A 5 -21.46 23.86 9.48
C ARG A 5 -21.28 22.76 8.42
N ARG A 6 -20.58 23.11 7.34
CA ARG A 6 -20.06 22.16 6.36
C ARG A 6 -18.92 21.38 7.01
N VAL A 7 -19.21 20.18 7.48
CA VAL A 7 -18.21 19.28 8.02
C VAL A 7 -17.51 18.61 6.83
N GLU A 8 -16.37 19.18 6.42
CA GLU A 8 -15.39 18.51 5.55
C GLU A 8 -14.83 17.29 6.30
N ARG A 9 -15.44 16.12 6.09
CA ARG A 9 -14.92 14.83 6.55
C ARG A 9 -14.82 13.91 5.33
N LYS A 10 -13.62 13.41 5.06
CA LYS A 10 -13.27 12.40 4.04
C LYS A 10 -13.41 12.87 2.59
N ILE A 11 -12.31 13.11 1.90
CA ILE A 11 -12.29 12.90 0.43
C ILE A 11 -11.99 11.42 0.21
N VAL A 12 -12.96 10.56 0.52
CA VAL A 12 -12.97 9.23 -0.09
C VAL A 12 -13.62 9.44 -1.46
N TYR A 13 -12.92 9.15 -2.55
CA TYR A 13 -13.56 9.03 -3.86
C TYR A 13 -14.46 7.77 -3.86
N ILE A 14 -15.60 7.85 -3.16
CA ILE A 14 -16.65 6.82 -3.15
C ILE A 14 -17.57 7.11 -4.33
N MET A 15 -17.43 6.35 -5.42
CA MET A 15 -18.48 6.31 -6.45
C MET A 15 -19.50 5.21 -6.14
N LYS A 16 -20.74 5.34 -6.64
CA LYS A 16 -21.84 4.39 -6.45
C LYS A 16 -21.60 3.07 -7.22
N ALA A 17 -22.32 2.02 -6.83
CA ALA A 17 -22.04 0.61 -7.17
C ALA A 17 -22.41 0.18 -8.61
N ASP A 18 -23.15 1.00 -9.35
CA ASP A 18 -23.77 0.57 -10.60
C ASP A 18 -22.94 1.00 -11.81
N ASP A 19 -21.90 0.22 -12.14
CA ASP A 19 -21.51 -0.17 -13.52
C ASP A 19 -20.13 -0.85 -13.53
N ARG A 20 -20.05 -2.18 -13.34
CA ARG A 20 -18.76 -2.87 -13.20
C ARG A 20 -17.89 -2.84 -14.48
N ALA A 21 -18.50 -2.94 -15.67
CA ALA A 21 -17.74 -2.99 -16.93
C ALA A 21 -17.26 -1.61 -17.39
N GLN A 22 -18.10 -0.57 -17.29
CA GLN A 22 -17.68 0.80 -17.62
C GLN A 22 -16.75 1.41 -16.55
N ASN A 23 -16.85 0.97 -15.28
CA ASN A 23 -15.95 1.47 -14.22
C ASN A 23 -14.52 0.94 -14.30
N ILE A 24 -14.29 -0.29 -14.77
CA ILE A 24 -12.93 -0.86 -14.88
C ILE A 24 -12.12 -0.15 -15.97
N GLY A 25 -12.72 0.11 -17.14
CA GLY A 25 -12.05 0.84 -18.23
C GLY A 25 -11.61 2.24 -17.79
N ASN A 26 -12.49 2.96 -17.08
CA ASN A 26 -12.16 4.27 -16.53
C ASN A 26 -11.31 4.21 -15.25
N TYR A 27 -11.24 3.07 -14.57
CA TYR A 27 -10.47 2.94 -13.33
C TYR A 27 -9.00 3.19 -13.59
N GLN A 28 -8.41 2.44 -14.51
CA GLN A 28 -6.97 2.45 -14.76
C GLN A 28 -6.54 3.87 -15.15
N THR A 29 -7.24 4.50 -16.09
CA THR A 29 -6.96 5.89 -16.50
C THR A 29 -7.08 6.89 -15.34
N ARG A 30 -8.10 6.76 -14.48
CA ARG A 30 -8.29 7.65 -13.32
C ARG A 30 -7.19 7.45 -12.28
N PHE A 31 -6.86 6.20 -11.97
CA PHE A 31 -5.85 5.86 -10.99
C PHE A 31 -4.46 6.30 -11.45
N GLU A 32 -4.11 6.04 -12.72
CA GLU A 32 -2.86 6.54 -13.31
C GLU A 32 -2.80 8.06 -13.32
N ARG A 33 -3.91 8.75 -13.64
CA ARG A 33 -3.96 10.21 -13.59
C ARG A 33 -3.72 10.74 -12.17
N PHE A 34 -4.31 10.09 -11.17
CA PHE A 34 -4.07 10.42 -9.77
C PHE A 34 -2.60 10.23 -9.39
N VAL A 35 -1.99 9.07 -9.71
CA VAL A 35 -0.57 8.81 -9.44
C VAL A 35 0.35 9.79 -10.17
N LYS A 36 0.06 10.09 -11.45
CA LYS A 36 0.82 11.10 -12.21
C LYS A 36 0.69 12.48 -11.58
N GLY A 37 -0.49 12.85 -11.10
CA GLY A 37 -0.70 14.10 -10.36
C GLY A 37 0.16 14.18 -9.11
N LEU A 38 0.21 13.13 -8.29
CA LEU A 38 1.10 13.06 -7.13
C LEU A 38 2.56 13.28 -7.51
N LYS A 39 3.03 12.63 -8.58
CA LYS A 39 4.42 12.80 -9.05
C LYS A 39 4.70 14.23 -9.52
N MET A 40 3.76 14.85 -10.22
CA MET A 40 3.85 16.26 -10.64
C MET A 40 3.90 17.21 -9.44
N ASP A 41 3.21 16.86 -8.35
CA ASP A 41 3.25 17.59 -7.08
C ASP A 41 4.51 17.29 -6.22
N GLY A 42 5.48 16.56 -6.79
CA GLY A 42 6.77 16.26 -6.16
C GLY A 42 6.76 15.10 -5.17
N PHE A 43 5.73 14.25 -5.19
CA PHE A 43 5.70 13.04 -4.37
C PHE A 43 6.54 11.93 -5.01
N GLU A 44 7.23 11.19 -4.16
CA GLU A 44 7.76 9.87 -4.51
C GLU A 44 6.68 8.82 -4.24
N VAL A 45 6.38 8.03 -5.27
CA VAL A 45 5.30 7.05 -5.23
C VAL A 45 5.89 5.65 -5.23
N PHE A 46 5.86 4.98 -4.08
CA PHE A 46 6.41 3.64 -3.90
C PHE A 46 5.32 2.59 -3.77
N GLY A 47 5.61 1.38 -4.24
CA GLY A 47 4.81 0.20 -4.00
C GLY A 47 5.30 -0.55 -2.76
N TYR A 48 4.38 -1.18 -2.04
CA TYR A 48 4.73 -2.14 -0.99
C TYR A 48 3.98 -3.46 -1.14
N ALA A 49 4.72 -4.56 -1.06
CA ALA A 49 4.20 -5.90 -1.17
C ALA A 49 4.66 -6.77 0.02
N ARG A 50 3.76 -7.57 0.58
CA ARG A 50 4.09 -8.52 1.65
C ARG A 50 3.59 -9.91 1.31
N LYS A 51 4.43 -10.91 1.57
CA LYS A 51 4.07 -12.32 1.56
C LYS A 51 4.16 -12.89 2.97
N SER A 52 3.16 -13.72 3.33
CA SER A 52 3.13 -14.41 4.62
C SER A 52 4.04 -15.62 4.59
N PRO A 53 4.58 -16.03 5.74
CA PRO A 53 5.26 -17.31 5.87
C PRO A 53 4.47 -18.46 5.25
N HIS A 54 5.17 -19.27 4.46
CA HIS A 54 4.61 -20.41 3.74
C HIS A 54 5.68 -21.46 3.44
N LYS A 55 5.24 -22.66 3.08
CA LYS A 55 6.11 -23.76 2.63
C LYS A 55 6.27 -23.76 1.09
N LEU A 56 6.62 -22.63 0.48
CA LEU A 56 6.99 -22.60 -0.94
C LEU A 56 8.50 -22.77 -1.08
N SER A 57 8.94 -23.26 -2.24
CA SER A 57 10.34 -23.21 -2.61
C SER A 57 10.82 -21.78 -2.83
N SER A 58 12.13 -21.58 -2.83
CA SER A 58 12.76 -20.28 -3.10
C SER A 58 12.34 -19.71 -4.46
N GLU A 59 12.22 -20.54 -5.49
CA GLU A 59 11.82 -20.17 -6.84
C GLU A 59 10.35 -19.74 -6.90
N ALA A 60 9.47 -20.47 -6.20
CA ALA A 60 8.05 -20.12 -6.13
C ALA A 60 7.82 -18.84 -5.32
N LEU A 61 8.63 -18.58 -4.27
CA LEU A 61 8.64 -17.31 -3.57
C LEU A 61 9.11 -16.17 -4.48
N LYS A 62 10.26 -16.35 -5.17
CA LYS A 62 10.79 -15.38 -6.15
C LYS A 62 9.74 -15.03 -7.19
N LYS A 63 9.11 -16.03 -7.82
CA LYS A 63 8.04 -15.81 -8.83
C LYS A 63 6.85 -15.03 -8.26
N ASN A 64 6.42 -15.35 -7.04
CA ASN A 64 5.31 -14.65 -6.40
C ASN A 64 5.65 -13.17 -6.12
N LEU A 65 6.83 -12.91 -5.56
CA LEU A 65 7.28 -11.54 -5.29
C LEU A 65 7.43 -10.75 -6.60
N GLN A 66 8.03 -11.36 -7.63
CA GLN A 66 8.15 -10.72 -8.94
C GLN A 66 6.78 -10.36 -9.52
N ASN A 67 5.80 -11.27 -9.46
CA ASN A 67 4.44 -10.99 -9.91
C ASN A 67 3.79 -9.82 -9.15
N MET A 68 4.02 -9.72 -7.83
CA MET A 68 3.53 -8.61 -7.02
C MET A 68 4.21 -7.28 -7.40
N ILE A 69 5.52 -7.30 -7.61
CA ILE A 69 6.30 -6.12 -8.05
C ILE A 69 5.82 -5.66 -9.42
N THR A 70 5.74 -6.57 -10.40
CA THR A 70 5.27 -6.27 -11.75
C THR A 70 3.85 -5.72 -11.73
N CYS A 71 2.96 -6.26 -10.88
CA CYS A 71 1.61 -5.74 -10.72
C CYS A 71 1.61 -4.27 -10.23
N LEU A 72 2.38 -3.95 -9.20
CA LEU A 72 2.47 -2.58 -8.67
C LEU A 72 3.10 -1.62 -9.69
N ARG A 73 4.13 -2.06 -10.41
CA ARG A 73 4.82 -1.26 -11.43
C ARG A 73 3.91 -0.94 -12.61
N HIS A 74 3.26 -1.94 -13.19
CA HIS A 74 2.42 -1.74 -14.36
C HIS A 74 1.08 -1.10 -14.03
N ARG A 75 0.42 -1.51 -12.94
CA ARG A 75 -0.93 -1.05 -12.63
C ARG A 75 -0.93 0.26 -11.86
N SER A 76 0.03 0.45 -10.97
CA SER A 76 0.05 1.57 -10.05
C SER A 76 1.13 2.61 -10.37
N LEU A 77 1.91 2.40 -11.45
CA LEU A 77 2.95 3.31 -11.93
C LEU A 77 3.95 3.74 -10.84
N VAL A 78 4.19 2.91 -9.83
CA VAL A 78 5.12 3.22 -8.73
C VAL A 78 6.56 3.29 -9.25
N GLU A 79 7.41 4.08 -8.62
CA GLU A 79 8.81 4.29 -8.99
C GLU A 79 9.71 3.13 -8.56
N ALA A 80 9.42 2.55 -7.40
CA ALA A 80 10.15 1.44 -6.82
C ALA A 80 9.19 0.60 -5.96
N VAL A 81 9.50 -0.68 -5.73
CA VAL A 81 8.68 -1.56 -4.88
C VAL A 81 9.52 -2.13 -3.76
N TYR A 82 9.09 -1.88 -2.52
CA TYR A 82 9.64 -2.52 -1.32
C TYR A 82 8.85 -3.77 -0.99
N VAL A 83 9.53 -4.80 -0.51
CA VAL A 83 8.90 -6.10 -0.28
C VAL A 83 9.18 -6.63 1.13
N SER A 84 8.24 -7.40 1.65
CA SER A 84 8.41 -8.17 2.88
C SER A 84 8.10 -9.63 2.60
N PRO A 85 9.12 -10.47 2.34
CA PRO A 85 8.92 -11.79 1.75
C PRO A 85 8.33 -12.82 2.73
N ASN A 86 8.49 -12.61 4.04
CA ASN A 86 8.20 -13.64 5.03
C ASN A 86 7.63 -13.07 6.34
N SER A 87 6.69 -12.13 6.24
CA SER A 87 6.10 -11.47 7.41
C SER A 87 4.61 -11.70 7.51
N LEU A 88 4.08 -11.99 8.70
CA LEU A 88 2.63 -12.07 8.89
C LEU A 88 2.02 -10.66 8.80
N ALA A 89 0.82 -10.54 8.25
CA ALA A 89 0.11 -9.25 8.18
C ALA A 89 -0.16 -8.63 9.56
N LYS A 90 -0.25 -9.47 10.60
CA LYS A 90 -0.45 -9.05 12.00
C LYS A 90 0.85 -8.73 12.75
N SER A 91 2.01 -8.97 12.13
CA SER A 91 3.30 -8.65 12.73
C SER A 91 3.54 -7.14 12.62
N PRO A 92 4.06 -6.50 13.68
CA PRO A 92 4.38 -5.07 13.67
C PRO A 92 5.25 -4.72 12.47
N ILE A 93 4.89 -3.66 11.72
CA ILE A 93 5.62 -3.25 10.51
C ILE A 93 7.08 -2.92 10.85
N VAL A 94 7.30 -2.22 11.98
CA VAL A 94 8.63 -1.77 12.44
C VAL A 94 9.64 -2.89 12.64
N SER A 95 9.18 -4.11 12.95
CA SER A 95 10.05 -5.24 13.28
C SER A 95 10.10 -6.30 12.17
N ARG A 96 9.57 -6.02 10.98
CA ARG A 96 9.65 -6.96 9.84
C ARG A 96 11.04 -6.93 9.24
N ASP A 97 11.50 -8.06 8.71
CA ASP A 97 12.69 -8.10 7.88
C ASP A 97 13.97 -7.56 8.59
N MET A 98 14.06 -7.71 9.92
CA MET A 98 15.20 -7.26 10.75
C MET A 98 16.47 -8.13 10.59
N SER A 99 16.34 -9.28 9.95
CA SER A 99 17.45 -10.19 9.64
C SER A 99 18.10 -9.80 8.31
N ASN A 100 18.92 -10.70 7.76
CA ASN A 100 19.60 -10.63 6.45
C ASN A 100 18.63 -10.64 5.23
N THR A 101 17.44 -10.03 5.36
CA THR A 101 16.39 -10.10 4.34
C THR A 101 16.80 -9.38 3.07
N ASP A 102 17.53 -8.26 3.16
CA ASP A 102 17.99 -7.52 1.98
C ASP A 102 19.03 -8.33 1.19
N GLU A 103 19.94 -9.04 1.86
CA GLU A 103 20.88 -9.95 1.19
C GLU A 103 20.14 -11.10 0.47
N GLU A 104 19.10 -11.66 1.10
CA GLU A 104 18.26 -12.68 0.48
C GLU A 104 17.51 -12.12 -0.74
N LEU A 105 16.99 -10.90 -0.68
CA LEU A 105 16.31 -10.25 -1.80
C LEU A 105 17.27 -9.97 -2.98
N VAL A 106 18.52 -9.61 -2.69
CA VAL A 106 19.56 -9.46 -3.72
C VAL A 106 19.86 -10.80 -4.39
N GLN A 107 20.00 -11.89 -3.61
CA GLN A 107 20.19 -13.24 -4.15
C GLN A 107 19.01 -13.73 -4.99
N MET A 108 17.79 -13.26 -4.69
CA MET A 108 16.61 -13.56 -5.50
C MET A 108 16.61 -12.83 -6.84
N GLU A 109 17.44 -11.81 -7.06
CA GLU A 109 17.52 -11.04 -8.32
C GLU A 109 16.13 -10.58 -8.81
N LEU A 110 15.37 -9.92 -7.94
CA LEU A 110 14.04 -9.41 -8.25
C LEU A 110 14.12 -8.09 -9.02
N ASP A 111 13.54 -8.04 -10.21
CA ASP A 111 13.52 -6.83 -11.03
C ASP A 111 12.68 -5.75 -10.38
N ASN A 112 13.23 -4.53 -10.27
CA ASN A 112 12.59 -3.35 -9.66
C ASN A 112 12.25 -3.52 -8.16
N CYS A 113 12.90 -4.44 -7.47
CA CYS A 113 12.88 -4.50 -6.00
C CYS A 113 13.79 -3.42 -5.42
N ALA A 114 13.25 -2.59 -4.53
CA ALA A 114 13.96 -1.50 -3.87
C ALA A 114 14.57 -1.92 -2.53
N GLY A 115 14.25 -3.12 -2.05
CA GLY A 115 14.68 -3.66 -0.76
C GLY A 115 13.52 -4.10 0.12
N SER A 116 13.85 -4.36 1.37
CA SER A 116 12.99 -4.90 2.41
C SER A 116 12.05 -3.85 3.04
N THR A 117 11.24 -4.27 4.02
CA THR A 117 10.54 -3.31 4.89
C THR A 117 11.53 -2.41 5.63
N GLN A 118 12.68 -2.92 6.08
CA GLN A 118 13.66 -2.11 6.80
C GLN A 118 14.28 -1.04 5.90
N THR A 119 14.55 -1.37 4.63
CA THR A 119 15.00 -0.37 3.65
C THR A 119 13.98 0.75 3.47
N LEU A 120 12.68 0.41 3.36
CA LEU A 120 11.60 1.41 3.29
C LEU A 120 11.54 2.29 4.54
N LEU A 121 11.60 1.69 5.74
CA LEU A 121 11.52 2.44 7.00
C LEU A 121 12.73 3.37 7.17
N ALA A 122 13.93 2.91 6.80
CA ALA A 122 15.13 3.73 6.80
C ALA A 122 15.00 4.91 5.84
N TYR A 123 14.50 4.67 4.62
CA TYR A 123 14.24 5.71 3.63
C TYR A 123 13.23 6.75 4.15
N LEU A 124 12.08 6.29 4.66
CA LEU A 124 11.04 7.16 5.20
C LEU A 124 11.53 8.01 6.38
N SER A 125 12.53 7.53 7.12
CA SER A 125 13.10 8.24 8.26
C SER A 125 14.11 9.32 7.87
N SER A 126 14.78 9.17 6.72
CA SER A 126 15.85 10.07 6.27
C SER A 126 15.41 11.07 5.20
N THR A 127 14.36 10.76 4.43
CA THR A 127 13.89 11.62 3.35
C THR A 127 13.11 12.84 3.85
N GLU A 128 13.34 13.98 3.21
CA GLU A 128 12.52 15.19 3.36
C GLU A 128 11.38 15.25 2.33
N LYS A 129 11.40 14.37 1.32
CA LYS A 129 10.39 14.32 0.28
C LYS A 129 9.09 13.72 0.80
N LYS A 130 7.99 14.10 0.16
CA LYS A 130 6.67 13.54 0.44
C LYS A 130 6.55 12.18 -0.24
N VAL A 131 6.10 11.18 0.51
CA VAL A 131 5.98 9.81 0.03
C VAL A 131 4.51 9.39 0.02
N CYS A 132 4.11 8.76 -1.09
CA CYS A 132 2.88 8.01 -1.23
C CYS A 132 3.20 6.52 -1.33
N LEU A 133 2.62 5.72 -0.43
CA LEU A 133 2.79 4.27 -0.41
C LEU A 133 1.56 3.58 -0.98
N ILE A 134 1.72 2.82 -2.06
CA ILE A 134 0.63 2.09 -2.72
C ILE A 134 0.71 0.59 -2.38
N ILE A 135 -0.43 0.01 -1.99
CA ILE A 135 -0.60 -1.42 -1.68
C ILE A 135 -1.82 -1.99 -2.41
N VAL A 136 -1.83 -3.30 -2.68
CA VAL A 136 -2.93 -3.95 -3.43
C VAL A 136 -4.09 -4.38 -2.53
N ASP A 137 -3.82 -4.67 -1.26
CA ASP A 137 -4.83 -5.00 -0.26
C ASP A 137 -4.37 -4.54 1.13
N TYR A 138 -5.29 -4.44 2.10
CA TYR A 138 -4.93 -4.03 3.45
C TYR A 138 -3.87 -4.95 4.05
N ALA A 139 -4.06 -6.27 3.88
CA ALA A 139 -3.14 -7.27 4.42
C ALA A 139 -1.74 -7.21 3.79
N ALA A 140 -1.53 -6.58 2.64
CA ALA A 140 -0.20 -6.31 2.11
C ALA A 140 0.57 -5.37 3.04
N LEU A 141 -0.09 -4.39 3.68
CA LEU A 141 0.54 -3.54 4.68
C LEU A 141 0.38 -4.10 6.09
N SER A 142 -0.85 -4.23 6.59
CA SER A 142 -1.13 -4.73 7.94
C SER A 142 -2.56 -5.23 8.07
N THR A 143 -2.82 -6.11 9.04
CA THR A 143 -4.20 -6.38 9.51
C THR A 143 -4.43 -5.83 10.91
N LYS A 144 -3.74 -4.74 11.25
CA LYS A 144 -3.85 -4.01 12.52
C LYS A 144 -3.81 -2.52 12.23
N SER A 145 -4.92 -1.82 12.44
CA SER A 145 -5.03 -0.38 12.28
C SER A 145 -3.99 0.36 13.13
N ALA A 146 -3.75 -0.11 14.35
CA ALA A 146 -2.75 0.44 15.27
C ALA A 146 -1.32 0.42 14.69
N ASP A 147 -0.95 -0.63 13.95
CA ASP A 147 0.38 -0.71 13.30
C ASP A 147 0.50 0.31 12.15
N VAL A 148 -0.58 0.51 11.39
CA VAL A 148 -0.62 1.52 10.31
C VAL A 148 -0.55 2.93 10.89
N LEU A 149 -1.28 3.19 11.99
CA LEU A 149 -1.20 4.45 12.71
C LEU A 149 0.20 4.72 13.24
N ALA A 150 0.87 3.71 13.82
CA ALA A 150 2.23 3.83 14.32
C ALA A 150 3.22 4.16 13.20
N LEU A 151 3.12 3.46 12.04
CA LEU A 151 3.93 3.75 10.85
C LEU A 151 3.77 5.23 10.45
N VAL A 152 2.54 5.71 10.30
CA VAL A 152 2.29 7.10 9.89
C VAL A 152 2.80 8.07 10.95
N LYS A 153 2.54 7.84 12.24
CA LYS A 153 3.06 8.71 13.31
C LYS A 153 4.58 8.84 13.28
N ASN A 154 5.29 7.75 13.08
CA ASN A 154 6.76 7.70 13.17
C ASN A 154 7.47 8.25 11.93
N HIS A 155 6.82 8.24 10.76
CA HIS A 155 7.44 8.68 9.51
C HIS A 155 6.68 9.87 8.91
N LYS A 156 7.22 11.08 9.11
CA LYS A 156 6.59 12.34 8.67
C LYS A 156 6.50 12.47 7.14
N SER A 157 7.47 11.89 6.43
CA SER A 157 7.51 11.84 4.96
C SER A 157 6.32 11.07 4.37
N LEU A 158 5.75 10.11 5.10
CA LEU A 158 4.60 9.32 4.65
C LEU A 158 3.32 10.15 4.77
N GLU A 159 2.89 10.69 3.62
CA GLU A 159 1.75 11.59 3.48
C GLU A 159 0.49 10.90 2.97
N TYR A 160 0.66 9.83 2.17
CA TYR A 160 -0.45 9.04 1.63
C TYR A 160 -0.19 7.54 1.75
N ILE A 161 -1.24 6.80 2.10
CA ILE A 161 -1.34 5.36 1.86
C ILE A 161 -2.50 5.14 0.90
N VAL A 162 -2.26 4.41 -0.19
CA VAL A 162 -3.27 4.14 -1.21
C VAL A 162 -3.47 2.64 -1.33
N VAL A 163 -4.72 2.20 -1.24
CA VAL A 163 -5.08 0.79 -1.36
C VAL A 163 -5.77 0.59 -2.71
N ASP A 164 -5.06 -0.01 -3.65
CA ASP A 164 -5.48 -0.27 -5.02
C ASP A 164 -6.29 -1.57 -5.10
N ARG A 165 -7.60 -1.43 -4.84
CA ARG A 165 -8.58 -2.52 -4.70
C ARG A 165 -9.25 -2.89 -6.03
N LEU A 166 -8.60 -2.63 -7.17
CA LEU A 166 -9.18 -2.87 -8.51
C LEU A 166 -9.85 -4.24 -8.65
N LYS A 167 -9.16 -5.31 -8.24
CA LYS A 167 -9.65 -6.70 -8.38
C LYS A 167 -10.92 -6.97 -7.57
N GLU A 168 -11.13 -6.27 -6.47
CA GLU A 168 -12.22 -6.54 -5.54
C GLU A 168 -13.41 -5.61 -5.75
N THR A 169 -13.13 -4.32 -5.94
CA THR A 169 -14.16 -3.27 -5.93
C THR A 169 -14.15 -2.40 -7.18
N GLY A 170 -13.12 -2.50 -8.03
CA GLY A 170 -12.90 -1.57 -9.13
C GLY A 170 -12.60 -0.14 -8.66
N ARG A 171 -12.05 0.01 -7.43
CA ARG A 171 -11.79 1.29 -6.78
C ARG A 171 -10.45 1.29 -6.06
N TYR A 172 -9.93 2.48 -5.78
CA TYR A 172 -8.80 2.69 -4.88
C TYR A 172 -9.26 3.56 -3.71
N GLU A 173 -8.62 3.35 -2.57
CA GLU A 173 -8.87 4.10 -1.35
C GLU A 173 -7.63 4.89 -1.00
N VAL A 174 -7.82 6.15 -0.60
CA VAL A 174 -6.73 7.08 -0.29
C VAL A 174 -6.83 7.46 1.18
N TYR A 175 -5.75 7.25 1.90
CA TYR A 175 -5.62 7.59 3.31
C TYR A 175 -4.56 8.67 3.45
N ARG A 176 -4.97 9.85 3.91
CA ARG A 176 -4.08 10.99 4.09
C ARG A 176 -3.52 10.98 5.50
N ARG A 177 -2.24 11.32 5.65
CA ARG A 177 -1.58 11.51 6.94
C ARG A 177 -2.41 12.37 7.89
N ILE A 178 -2.84 13.54 7.43
CA ILE A 178 -3.59 14.50 8.27
C ILE A 178 -4.89 13.89 8.82
N GLU A 179 -5.59 13.08 8.03
CA GLU A 179 -6.84 12.43 8.43
C GLU A 179 -6.57 11.28 9.40
N ILE A 180 -5.54 10.46 9.13
CA ILE A 180 -5.11 9.36 10.00
C ILE A 180 -4.70 9.87 11.39
N LEU A 181 -4.00 11.00 11.45
CA LEU A 181 -3.52 11.58 12.71
C LEU A 181 -4.63 12.26 13.51
N GLN A 182 -5.70 12.73 12.85
CA GLN A 182 -6.86 13.34 13.52
C GLN A 182 -7.81 12.27 14.09
N THR A 183 -8.12 11.24 13.31
CA THR A 183 -9.06 10.18 13.68
C THR A 183 -8.60 8.83 13.17
N SER A 184 -8.31 7.90 14.07
CA SER A 184 -7.87 6.56 13.71
C SER A 184 -8.97 5.69 13.10
N ASP A 185 -10.25 6.03 13.29
CA ASP A 185 -11.42 5.27 12.80
C ASP A 185 -11.43 5.11 11.27
N CYS A 186 -10.71 5.96 10.54
CA CYS A 186 -10.54 5.74 9.10
C CYS A 186 -9.80 4.43 8.80
N LEU A 187 -8.99 3.91 9.73
CA LEU A 187 -8.18 2.71 9.57
C LEU A 187 -8.89 1.40 9.94
N ASP A 188 -10.17 1.44 10.36
CA ASP A 188 -10.92 0.24 10.78
C ASP A 188 -10.95 -0.85 9.69
N SER A 189 -10.88 -0.46 8.41
CA SER A 189 -10.78 -1.41 7.29
C SER A 189 -9.53 -2.30 7.35
N PHE A 190 -8.46 -1.88 8.02
CA PHE A 190 -7.27 -2.70 8.23
C PHE A 190 -7.49 -3.80 9.28
N ASP A 191 -8.39 -3.61 10.24
CA ASP A 191 -8.72 -4.64 11.24
C ASP A 191 -9.70 -5.69 10.67
N TYR A 192 -10.45 -5.33 9.63
CA TYR A 192 -11.51 -6.16 9.09
C TYR A 192 -10.99 -7.19 8.05
N ARG A 193 -11.03 -8.48 8.40
CA ARG A 193 -10.86 -9.57 7.43
C ARG A 193 -12.21 -10.11 6.99
N LYS A 194 -12.76 -9.61 5.88
CA LYS A 194 -13.70 -10.45 5.11
C LYS A 194 -12.87 -11.62 4.58
N GLY A 195 -13.16 -12.83 5.06
CA GLY A 195 -12.55 -14.06 4.54
C GLY A 195 -12.95 -14.20 3.08
N PHE A 196 -12.02 -13.93 2.16
CA PHE A 196 -12.24 -14.22 0.75
C PHE A 196 -11.80 -15.66 0.45
N PRO A 197 -12.62 -16.44 -0.27
CA PRO A 197 -12.24 -17.78 -0.71
C PRO A 197 -11.10 -17.66 -1.72
N HIS A 198 -9.98 -18.31 -1.42
CA HIS A 198 -8.79 -18.53 -2.24
C HIS A 198 -8.14 -17.31 -2.92
N ARG A 199 -6.99 -16.90 -2.35
CA ARG A 199 -6.00 -16.02 -3.00
C ARG A 199 -5.02 -16.85 -3.80
N SER A 200 -5.38 -17.19 -5.04
CA SER A 200 -4.39 -17.58 -6.05
C SER A 200 -4.00 -16.33 -6.84
N ILE A 201 -2.74 -15.94 -6.75
CA ILE A 201 -2.07 -15.13 -7.77
C ILE A 201 -1.34 -16.12 -8.67
#